data_AF-Q921U0-F1
#
_entry.id   AF-Q921U0-F1
#
_cell.length_a   1.000
_cell.length_b   1.000
_cell.length_c   1.000
_cell.angle_alpha   90.00
_cell.angle_beta   90.00
_cell.angle_gamma   90.00
#
_symmetry.space_group_name_H-M   'P 1'
#
loop_
_entity.id
_entity.type
_entity.pdbx_description
1 polymer ?
#
loop_
_entity_poly.entity_id
_entity_poly.type
_entity_poly.pdbx_seq_one_letter_code
_entity_poly.pdbx_strand_id
1 'polypeptide(L)'
;IPVYVKHSISFKENSSCGRFDITIGPKQNMGKTIEGITVTVHMPKVVLNMNLTPTQGSYTFDPVTKVLAWDVGKITPQKLPSLKGLVNLQSGAPKPEENPNLNIQFKIQQLAISGLKVNRLDMYGEKYKPFKGVKYVTKAGKFQVRT
;
A
#
# COMPACT_ATOMS: atom_id res chain seq x y z
N ILE A 1 -1.57 -13.27 4.02
CA ILE A 1 -1.47 -11.90 3.44
C ILE A 1 -1.47 -10.86 4.55
N PRO A 2 -0.44 -10.01 4.69
CA PRO A 2 -0.24 -9.18 5.88
C PRO A 2 -1.03 -7.86 5.91
N VAL A 3 -1.50 -7.37 4.76
CA VAL A 3 -2.21 -6.07 4.63
C VAL A 3 -3.51 -6.29 3.87
N TYR A 4 -4.56 -5.56 4.23
CA TYR A 4 -5.80 -5.46 3.44
C TYR A 4 -6.09 -4.00 3.10
N VAL A 5 -6.90 -3.79 2.05
CA VAL A 5 -7.43 -2.46 1.69
C VAL A 5 -8.95 -2.56 1.59
N LYS A 6 -9.65 -1.64 2.27
CA LYS A 6 -11.04 -1.33 2.00
C LYS A 6 -11.08 -0.16 1.02
N HIS A 7 -11.81 -0.29 -0.07
CA HIS A 7 -11.93 0.72 -1.10
C HIS A 7 -13.40 1.02 -1.40
N SER A 8 -13.68 2.28 -1.74
CA SER A 8 -14.92 2.75 -2.34
C SER A 8 -14.51 3.77 -3.40
N ILE A 9 -14.38 3.29 -4.64
CA ILE A 9 -13.94 4.07 -5.79
C ILE A 9 -15.09 4.06 -6.79
N SER A 10 -15.52 5.25 -7.20
CA SER A 10 -16.60 5.39 -8.17
C SER A 10 -16.35 6.57 -9.09
N PHE A 11 -16.52 6.31 -10.39
CA PHE A 11 -16.55 7.31 -11.44
C PHE A 11 -17.99 7.41 -11.94
N LYS A 12 -18.59 8.60 -11.85
CA LYS A 12 -19.96 8.84 -12.28
C LYS A 12 -19.98 9.23 -13.76
N GLU A 13 -20.85 8.56 -14.51
CA GLU A 13 -21.05 8.80 -15.94
C GLU A 13 -21.61 10.22 -16.18
N ASN A 14 -21.16 10.89 -17.25
CA ASN A 14 -21.55 12.25 -17.62
C ASN A 14 -21.36 13.31 -16.52
N SER A 15 -20.49 13.03 -15.54
CA SER A 15 -20.17 13.95 -14.46
C SER A 15 -18.68 14.29 -14.49
N SER A 16 -18.36 15.52 -14.09
CA SER A 16 -16.99 15.97 -13.92
C SER A 16 -16.37 15.52 -12.58
N CYS A 17 -17.03 14.65 -11.80
CA CYS A 17 -16.62 14.34 -10.44
C CYS A 17 -16.83 12.86 -10.07
N GLY A 18 -15.78 12.23 -9.53
CA GLY A 18 -15.77 10.90 -8.94
C GLY A 18 -15.38 10.93 -7.46
N ARG A 19 -15.42 9.76 -6.83
CA ARG A 19 -15.06 9.56 -5.43
C ARG A 19 -13.94 8.53 -5.32
N PHE A 20 -12.94 8.82 -4.50
CA PHE A 20 -11.83 7.92 -4.21
C PHE A 20 -11.62 7.82 -2.71
N ASP A 21 -12.05 6.70 -2.14
CA ASP A 21 -11.85 6.41 -0.72
C ASP A 21 -11.12 5.06 -0.58
N ILE A 22 -9.96 5.08 0.07
CA ILE A 22 -9.22 3.86 0.45
C ILE A 22 -8.85 3.90 1.92
N THR A 23 -8.81 2.75 2.57
CA THR A 23 -8.36 2.56 3.96
C THR A 23 -7.52 1.30 4.04
N ILE A 24 -6.30 1.42 4.57
CA ILE A 24 -5.34 0.32 4.68
C ILE A 24 -5.35 -0.19 6.11
N GLY A 25 -5.36 -1.52 6.28
CA GLY A 25 -5.31 -2.13 7.60
C GLY A 25 -4.46 -3.40 7.67
N PRO A 26 -4.07 -3.82 8.88
CA PRO A 26 -3.33 -5.06 9.11
C PRO A 26 -4.26 -6.27 8.94
N LYS A 27 -3.80 -7.34 8.30
CA LYS A 27 -4.52 -8.63 8.22
C LYS A 27 -3.77 -9.72 8.98
N GLN A 28 -2.98 -10.54 8.31
CA GLN A 28 -2.16 -11.59 8.93
C GLN A 28 -0.71 -11.09 9.14
N ASN A 29 -0.51 -10.12 10.03
CA ASN A 29 0.79 -9.52 10.33
C ASN A 29 1.45 -10.08 11.62
N MET A 30 0.82 -11.04 12.29
CA MET A 30 1.33 -11.67 13.52
C MET A 30 1.69 -10.65 14.63
N GLY A 31 0.94 -9.55 14.72
CA GLY A 31 1.19 -8.47 15.67
C GLY A 31 2.45 -7.63 15.38
N LYS A 32 3.15 -7.87 14.28
CA LYS A 32 4.34 -7.10 13.87
C LYS A 32 3.94 -5.82 13.15
N THR A 33 4.69 -4.75 13.41
CA THR A 33 4.46 -3.44 12.79
C THR A 33 4.71 -3.49 11.29
N ILE A 34 3.77 -2.94 10.52
CA ILE A 34 3.90 -2.72 9.08
C ILE A 34 4.34 -1.26 8.89
N GLU A 35 5.50 -1.07 8.27
CA GLU A 35 6.16 0.22 8.07
C GLU A 35 6.59 0.42 6.61
N GLY A 36 7.01 1.64 6.27
CA GLY A 36 7.44 1.99 4.91
C GLY A 36 6.34 1.76 3.88
N ILE A 37 5.09 2.06 4.26
CA ILE A 37 3.92 1.82 3.43
C ILE A 37 3.78 2.94 2.41
N THR A 38 3.75 2.58 1.14
CA THR A 38 3.39 3.49 0.06
C THR A 38 2.34 2.85 -0.83
N VAL A 39 1.41 3.66 -1.34
CA VAL A 39 0.41 3.24 -2.32
C VAL A 39 0.62 4.02 -3.60
N THR A 40 0.73 3.30 -4.71
CA THR A 40 0.86 3.87 -6.05
C THR A 40 -0.28 3.39 -6.93
N VAL A 41 -0.99 4.34 -7.53
CA VAL A 41 -2.16 4.10 -8.36
C VAL A 41 -1.95 4.79 -9.71
N HIS A 42 -2.05 4.02 -10.79
CA HIS A 42 -2.08 4.57 -12.14
C HIS A 42 -3.53 4.88 -12.48
N MET A 43 -3.86 6.17 -12.53
CA MET A 43 -5.21 6.64 -12.77
C MET A 43 -5.57 6.58 -14.26
N PRO A 44 -6.85 6.38 -14.60
CA PRO A 44 -7.33 6.51 -15.97
C PRO A 44 -7.07 7.92 -16.54
N LYS A 45 -6.88 8.01 -17.86
CA LYS A 45 -6.58 9.29 -18.55
C LYS A 45 -7.63 10.39 -18.32
N VAL A 46 -8.88 9.99 -18.08
CA VAL A 46 -10.01 10.90 -17.78
C VAL A 46 -9.83 11.67 -16.47
N VAL A 47 -8.97 11.21 -15.55
CA VAL A 47 -8.69 11.91 -14.28
C VAL A 47 -7.82 13.14 -14.53
N LEU A 48 -8.34 14.32 -14.20
CA LEU A 48 -7.64 15.60 -14.36
C LEU A 48 -6.80 15.96 -13.14
N ASN A 49 -7.41 15.91 -11.96
CA ASN A 49 -6.76 16.14 -10.67
C ASN A 49 -7.57 15.47 -9.55
N MET A 50 -7.05 15.53 -8.32
CA MET A 50 -7.68 14.92 -7.16
C MET A 50 -7.60 15.86 -5.96
N ASN A 51 -8.68 15.92 -5.18
CA ASN A 51 -8.70 16.60 -3.88
C ASN A 51 -8.98 15.56 -2.81
N LEU A 52 -7.90 15.01 -2.26
CA LEU A 52 -7.92 13.95 -1.27
C LEU A 52 -7.42 14.48 0.08
N THR A 53 -7.96 13.92 1.16
CA THR A 53 -7.53 14.17 2.53
C THR A 53 -6.94 12.89 3.10
N PRO A 54 -5.61 12.82 3.31
CA PRO A 54 -4.98 11.72 4.03
C PRO A 54 -5.24 11.87 5.54
N THR A 55 -5.60 10.78 6.22
CA THR A 55 -5.62 10.77 7.70
C THR A 55 -4.24 10.61 8.32
N GLN A 56 -3.26 10.23 7.51
CA GLN A 56 -1.86 10.04 7.85
C GLN A 56 -0.99 10.14 6.59
N GLY A 57 0.20 10.73 6.74
CA GLY A 57 1.17 10.85 5.65
C GLY A 57 0.81 11.93 4.64
N SER A 58 1.38 11.85 3.45
CA SER A 58 1.17 12.83 2.37
C SER A 58 1.00 12.12 1.04
N TYR A 59 0.25 12.74 0.13
CA TYR A 59 0.07 12.23 -1.22
C TYR A 59 0.47 13.27 -2.25
N THR A 60 0.84 12.79 -3.43
CA THR A 60 1.08 13.60 -4.62
C THR A 60 0.32 12.97 -5.78
N PHE A 61 -0.20 13.81 -6.67
CA PHE A 61 -0.80 13.38 -7.93
C PHE A 61 -0.15 14.15 -9.07
N ASP A 62 0.41 13.42 -10.02
CA ASP A 62 0.97 13.99 -11.23
C ASP A 62 -0.08 13.93 -12.37
N PRO A 63 -0.59 15.08 -12.85
CA PRO A 63 -1.61 15.13 -13.89
C PRO A 63 -1.09 14.73 -15.27
N VAL A 64 0.23 14.66 -15.49
CA VAL A 64 0.85 14.25 -16.75
C VAL A 64 0.99 12.74 -16.79
N THR A 65 1.66 12.15 -15.80
CA THR A 65 1.86 10.68 -15.73
C THR A 65 0.63 9.94 -15.23
N LYS A 66 -0.36 10.65 -14.67
CA LYS A 66 -1.57 10.12 -14.03
C LYS A 66 -1.26 9.20 -12.84
N VAL A 67 -0.14 9.43 -12.16
CA VAL A 67 0.26 8.63 -11.00
C VAL A 67 -0.14 9.34 -9.71
N LEU A 68 -0.94 8.66 -8.90
CA LEU A 68 -1.17 9.00 -7.49
C LEU A 68 -0.17 8.20 -6.65
N ALA A 69 0.64 8.91 -5.86
CA ALA A 69 1.53 8.31 -4.87
C ALA A 69 1.13 8.80 -3.48
N TRP A 70 0.86 7.87 -2.56
CA TRP A 70 0.56 8.16 -1.16
C TRP A 70 1.62 7.52 -0.28
N ASP A 71 2.41 8.33 0.41
CA ASP A 71 3.31 7.89 1.46
C ASP A 71 2.56 7.88 2.80
N VAL A 72 2.36 6.68 3.34
CA VAL A 72 1.56 6.43 4.53
C VAL A 72 2.46 6.35 5.78
N GLY A 73 3.70 5.86 5.61
CA GLY A 73 4.59 5.52 6.73
C GLY A 73 4.24 4.18 7.38
N LYS A 74 3.67 4.19 8.59
CA LYS A 74 3.42 2.98 9.41
C LYS A 74 1.95 2.83 9.81
N ILE A 75 1.47 1.60 9.95
CA ILE A 75 0.12 1.33 10.47
C ILE A 75 0.14 1.30 12.01
N THR A 76 -0.70 2.11 12.65
CA THR A 76 -1.02 2.01 14.08
C THR A 76 -2.43 1.42 14.26
N PRO A 77 -2.64 0.44 15.16
CA PRO A 77 -3.94 -0.20 15.33
C PRO A 77 -5.08 0.75 15.75
N GLN A 78 -4.76 1.81 16.50
CA GLN A 78 -5.73 2.77 17.03
C GLN A 78 -6.37 3.63 15.94
N LYS A 79 -5.65 3.91 14.85
CA LYS A 79 -6.14 4.77 13.75
C LYS A 79 -5.61 4.25 12.42
N LEU A 80 -6.49 3.59 11.67
CA LEU A 80 -6.13 3.07 10.36
C LEU A 80 -5.88 4.21 9.36
N PRO A 81 -4.80 4.16 8.57
CA PRO A 81 -4.56 5.13 7.52
C PRO A 81 -5.63 5.05 6.43
N SER A 82 -6.14 6.20 6.01
CA SER A 82 -7.07 6.33 4.90
C SER A 82 -6.77 7.56 4.06
N LEU A 83 -7.16 7.49 2.79
CA LEU A 83 -7.07 8.57 1.82
C LEU A 83 -8.43 8.66 1.13
N LYS A 84 -9.12 9.79 1.34
CA LYS A 84 -10.52 9.96 0.95
C LYS A 84 -10.75 11.30 0.28
N GLY A 85 -11.64 11.37 -0.69
CA GLY A 85 -12.00 12.64 -1.32
C GLY A 85 -12.58 12.52 -2.72
N LEU A 86 -12.49 13.63 -3.46
CA LEU A 86 -13.08 13.79 -4.77
C LEU A 86 -12.02 13.71 -5.87
N VAL A 87 -12.43 13.18 -7.01
CA VAL A 87 -11.61 13.05 -8.22
C VAL A 87 -12.26 13.87 -9.32
N ASN A 88 -11.55 14.83 -9.90
CA ASN A 88 -12.10 15.60 -11.00
C ASN A 88 -11.82 14.89 -12.33
N LEU A 89 -12.88 14.73 -13.12
CA LEU A 89 -12.89 14.01 -14.39
C LEU A 89 -13.07 15.00 -15.54
N GLN A 90 -12.53 14.65 -16.70
CA GLN A 90 -12.79 15.38 -17.94
C GLN A 90 -14.29 15.29 -18.29
N SER A 91 -14.93 16.45 -18.44
CA SER A 91 -16.35 16.52 -18.81
C SER A 91 -16.61 15.89 -20.17
N GLY A 92 -17.69 15.12 -20.29
CA GLY A 92 -18.09 14.44 -21.53
C GLY A 92 -17.23 13.22 -21.91
N ALA A 93 -16.23 12.86 -21.10
CA ALA A 93 -15.48 11.63 -21.30
C ALA A 93 -16.28 10.41 -20.81
N PRO A 94 -16.14 9.24 -21.47
CA PRO A 94 -16.77 8.01 -21.00
C PRO A 94 -16.21 7.62 -19.63
N LYS A 95 -17.06 6.96 -18.84
CA LYS A 95 -16.63 6.36 -17.57
C LYS A 95 -15.52 5.33 -17.84
N PRO A 96 -14.46 5.26 -17.01
CA PRO A 96 -13.49 4.17 -17.07
C PRO A 96 -14.20 2.80 -16.94
N GLU A 97 -13.77 1.84 -17.76
CA GLU A 97 -14.32 0.47 -17.74
C GLU A 97 -14.07 -0.23 -16.41
N GLU A 98 -12.89 0.00 -15.80
CA GLU A 98 -12.50 -0.58 -14.52
C GLU A 98 -11.92 0.48 -13.57
N ASN A 99 -12.04 0.21 -12.26
CA ASN A 99 -11.35 1.00 -11.25
C ASN A 99 -9.83 0.73 -11.30
N PRO A 100 -9.00 1.73 -10.98
CA PRO A 100 -7.55 1.56 -11.05
C PRO A 100 -7.02 0.60 -9.98
N ASN A 101 -5.91 -0.06 -10.29
CA ASN A 101 -5.25 -0.99 -9.38
C ASN A 101 -4.42 -0.25 -8.32
N LEU A 102 -4.47 -0.74 -7.08
CA LEU A 102 -3.66 -0.21 -5.98
C LEU A 102 -2.39 -1.05 -5.84
N ASN A 103 -1.23 -0.47 -6.13
CA ASN A 103 0.06 -1.11 -5.91
C ASN A 103 0.61 -0.67 -4.56
N ILE A 104 0.97 -1.62 -3.69
CA ILE A 104 1.32 -1.33 -2.30
C ILE A 104 2.72 -1.81 -2.01
N GLN A 105 3.58 -0.93 -1.50
CA GLN A 105 4.84 -1.31 -0.89
C GLN A 105 4.70 -1.29 0.62
N PHE A 106 5.40 -2.19 1.30
CA PHE A 106 5.48 -2.24 2.76
C PHE A 106 6.69 -3.07 3.20
N LYS A 107 7.05 -2.92 4.48
CA LYS A 107 8.07 -3.71 5.17
C LYS A 107 7.56 -4.12 6.55
N ILE A 108 7.90 -5.35 6.96
CA ILE A 108 7.58 -5.90 8.28
C ILE A 108 8.85 -6.50 8.86
N GLN A 109 9.29 -5.95 9.99
CA GLN A 109 10.44 -6.49 10.71
C GLN A 109 10.05 -7.68 11.59
N GLN A 110 11.02 -8.56 11.86
CA GLN A 110 10.85 -9.74 12.72
C GLN A 110 9.75 -10.70 12.22
N LEU A 111 9.50 -10.75 10.92
CA LEU A 111 8.51 -11.62 10.31
C LEU A 111 9.03 -12.21 9.00
N ALA A 112 8.96 -13.54 8.89
CA ALA A 112 9.00 -14.26 7.63
C ALA A 112 7.58 -14.70 7.27
N ILE A 113 6.97 -14.10 6.25
CA ILE A 113 5.57 -14.38 5.89
C ILE A 113 5.33 -15.82 5.43
N SER A 114 6.39 -16.54 5.02
CA SER A 114 6.36 -17.97 4.70
C SER A 114 6.22 -18.86 5.93
N GLY A 115 6.38 -18.33 7.15
CA GLY A 115 6.49 -19.11 8.38
C GLY A 115 7.87 -19.74 8.59
N LEU A 116 8.85 -19.49 7.71
CA LEU A 116 10.19 -20.05 7.82
C LEU A 116 10.88 -19.58 9.11
N LYS A 117 11.47 -20.54 9.83
CA LYS A 117 12.26 -20.31 11.03
C LYS A 117 13.53 -21.15 10.99
N VAL A 118 14.69 -20.50 11.09
CA VAL A 118 15.99 -21.14 11.24
C VAL A 118 16.00 -21.94 12.53
N ASN A 119 16.30 -23.22 12.43
CA ASN A 119 16.42 -24.12 13.58
C ASN A 119 17.81 -23.98 14.24
N ARG A 120 18.89 -24.18 13.48
CA ARG A 120 20.27 -24.15 13.97
C ARG A 120 21.25 -23.65 12.92
N LEU A 121 22.35 -23.05 13.38
CA LEU A 121 23.52 -22.66 12.58
C LEU A 121 24.77 -23.24 13.26
N ASP A 122 25.44 -24.16 12.57
CA ASP A 122 26.63 -24.86 13.06
C ASP A 122 27.88 -24.40 12.29
N MET A 123 29.00 -24.29 13.01
CA MET A 123 30.30 -23.91 12.44
C MET A 123 31.32 -24.97 12.87
N TYR A 124 32.09 -25.46 11.90
CA TYR A 124 33.13 -26.47 12.07
C TYR A 124 34.46 -25.90 11.59
N GLY A 125 35.58 -26.52 12.02
CA GLY A 125 36.93 -26.12 11.60
C GLY A 125 37.57 -25.02 12.46
N GLU A 126 36.80 -24.35 13.33
CA GLU A 126 37.27 -23.25 14.18
C GLU A 126 36.88 -23.47 15.65
N LYS A 127 37.76 -23.07 16.58
CA LYS A 127 37.56 -23.30 18.04
C LYS A 127 36.89 -22.15 18.78
N TYR A 128 36.84 -20.95 18.20
CA TYR A 128 36.22 -19.79 18.84
C TYR A 128 34.69 -19.87 18.77
N LYS A 129 33.99 -19.16 19.67
CA LYS A 129 32.52 -19.14 19.75
C LYS A 129 31.99 -17.83 19.16
N PRO A 130 31.61 -17.79 17.86
CA PRO A 130 31.07 -16.57 17.26
C PRO A 130 29.68 -16.25 17.79
N PHE A 131 29.32 -14.97 17.73
CA PHE A 131 27.93 -14.57 17.81
C PHE A 131 27.18 -15.02 16.56
N LYS A 132 26.02 -15.66 16.74
CA LYS A 132 25.15 -16.15 15.66
C LYS A 132 23.79 -15.47 15.80
N GLY A 133 23.42 -14.64 14.82
CA GLY A 133 22.16 -13.92 14.80
C GLY A 133 21.39 -14.17 13.51
N VAL A 134 20.06 -14.09 13.59
CA VAL A 134 19.17 -14.14 12.43
C VAL A 134 18.18 -12.99 12.50
N LYS A 135 17.91 -12.36 11.35
CA LYS A 135 16.89 -11.31 11.21
C LYS A 135 15.95 -11.68 10.07
N TYR A 136 14.65 -11.64 10.36
CA TYR A 136 13.61 -11.82 9.36
C TYR A 136 13.01 -10.47 8.98
N VAL A 137 12.86 -10.24 7.67
CA VAL A 137 12.19 -9.06 7.13
C VAL A 137 11.33 -9.51 5.97
N THR A 138 10.04 -9.18 6.01
CA THR A 138 9.14 -9.32 4.86
C THR A 138 9.01 -7.97 4.18
N LYS A 139 9.15 -7.92 2.87
CA LYS A 139 8.89 -6.74 2.05
C LYS A 139 7.89 -7.07 0.96
N ALA A 140 7.11 -6.10 0.54
CA ALA A 140 6.31 -6.24 -0.67
C ALA A 140 7.20 -6.42 -1.90
N GLY A 141 6.79 -7.30 -2.81
CA GLY A 141 7.29 -7.34 -4.18
C GLY A 141 6.33 -6.58 -5.10
N LYS A 142 5.76 -7.28 -6.08
CA LYS A 142 4.62 -6.80 -6.88
C LYS A 142 3.31 -7.13 -6.15
N PHE A 143 2.96 -6.33 -5.14
CA PHE A 143 1.72 -6.51 -4.38
C PHE A 143 0.64 -5.56 -4.89
N GLN A 144 -0.46 -6.12 -5.40
CA GLN A 144 -1.55 -5.37 -6.03
C GLN A 144 -2.91 -5.76 -5.43
N VAL A 145 -3.76 -4.76 -5.21
CA VAL A 145 -5.18 -4.94 -4.86
C VAL A 145 -6.03 -4.34 -5.98
N ARG A 146 -6.89 -5.15 -6.59
CA ARG A 146 -7.87 -4.72 -7.59
C ARG A 146 -9.09 -4.14 -6.88
N THR A 147 -9.71 -3.10 -7.44
CA THR A 147 -10.76 -2.30 -6.77
C THR A 147 -12.06 -2.20 -7.55
#